data_AF-A0A942U734-F1
#
_entry.id   AF-A0A942U734-F1
#
_cell.length_a   1.000
_cell.length_b   1.000
_cell.length_c   1.000
_cell.angle_alpha   90.00
_cell.angle_beta   90.00
_cell.angle_gamma   90.00
#
_symmetry.space_group_name_H-M   'P 1'
#
loop_
_entity.id
_entity.type
_entity.pdbx_description
1 polymer ?
#
loop_
_entity_poly.entity_id
_entity_poly.type
_entity_poly.pdbx_seq_one_letter_code
_entity_poly.pdbx_strand_id
1 'polypeptide(L)'
;MKRTRKIFRVTLLVLLVGIIIVPIITIQTNKFIYKNRVSNYLVEEEGIDRDDIESIKGKWGFKLPSYYVIVTFKNEPQVEYIYFAQDNDVFQSNYKLNEQGQKEGIKEEDLKNLNPRY
;
A
#
# COMPACT_ATOMS: atom_id res chain seq x y z
N MET A 1 8.22 -32.73 -38.06
CA MET A 1 6.89 -32.36 -37.52
C MET A 1 6.73 -32.50 -36.00
N LYS A 2 7.17 -33.58 -35.32
CA LYS A 2 7.00 -33.72 -33.85
C LYS A 2 7.78 -32.68 -33.03
N ARG A 3 9.03 -32.38 -33.42
CA ARG A 3 9.89 -31.40 -32.73
C ARG A 3 9.38 -29.96 -32.83
N THR A 4 8.92 -29.55 -34.01
CA THR A 4 8.32 -28.23 -34.24
C THR A 4 7.00 -28.04 -33.48
N ARG A 5 6.15 -29.07 -33.41
CA ARG A 5 4.93 -29.05 -32.57
C ARG A 5 5.26 -28.97 -31.07
N LYS A 6 6.34 -29.61 -30.61
CA LYS A 6 6.79 -29.53 -29.20
C LYS A 6 7.27 -28.13 -28.86
N ILE A 7 8.09 -27.52 -29.72
CA ILE A 7 8.58 -26.14 -29.54
C ILE A 7 7.39 -25.18 -29.49
N PHE A 8 6.46 -25.29 -30.44
CA PHE A 8 5.25 -24.45 -30.48
C PHE A 8 4.43 -24.54 -29.18
N ARG A 9 4.22 -25.74 -28.64
CA ARG A 9 3.51 -25.92 -27.36
C ARG A 9 4.23 -25.28 -26.19
N VAL A 10 5.56 -25.39 -26.13
CA VAL A 10 6.36 -24.76 -25.07
C VAL A 10 6.29 -23.24 -25.19
N THR A 11 6.44 -22.69 -26.39
CA THR A 11 6.33 -21.25 -26.64
C THR A 11 4.96 -20.72 -26.24
N LEU A 12 3.88 -21.42 -26.61
CA LEU A 12 2.51 -21.05 -26.22
C LEU A 12 2.33 -21.07 -24.70
N LEU A 13 2.87 -22.09 -24.01
CA LEU A 13 2.79 -22.19 -22.56
C LEU A 13 3.55 -21.04 -21.88
N VAL A 14 4.74 -20.70 -22.36
CA VAL A 14 5.51 -19.56 -21.85
C VAL A 14 4.74 -18.24 -22.03
N LEU A 15 4.10 -18.04 -23.19
CA LEU A 15 3.28 -16.85 -23.43
C LEU A 15 2.08 -16.77 -22.47
N LEU A 16 1.36 -17.88 -22.28
CA LEU A 16 0.23 -17.95 -21.35
C LEU A 16 0.65 -17.67 -19.91
N VAL A 17 1.79 -18.23 -19.48
CA VAL A 17 2.36 -17.96 -18.16
C VAL A 17 2.76 -16.48 -18.03
N GLY A 18 3.37 -15.90 -19.07
CA GLY A 18 3.73 -14.49 -19.11
C GLY A 18 2.53 -13.56 -18.91
N ILE A 19 1.39 -13.87 -19.54
CA ILE A 19 0.14 -13.09 -19.39
C ILE A 19 -0.35 -13.04 -17.94
N ILE A 20 -0.09 -14.09 -17.15
CA ILE A 20 -0.48 -14.15 -15.74
C ILE A 20 0.56 -13.49 -14.83
N ILE A 21 1.85 -13.68 -15.11
CA ILE A 21 2.93 -13.17 -14.26
C ILE A 21 3.05 -11.65 -14.34
N VAL A 22 2.94 -11.07 -15.55
CA VAL A 22 3.08 -9.62 -15.77
C VAL A 22 2.16 -8.79 -14.86
N PRO A 23 0.83 -9.01 -14.79
CA PRO A 23 -0.03 -8.22 -13.91
C PRO A 23 0.30 -8.39 -12.43
N ILE A 24 0.72 -9.58 -12.00
CA ILE A 24 1.13 -9.83 -10.61
C ILE A 24 2.34 -8.98 -10.25
N ILE A 25 3.37 -8.96 -11.11
CA ILE A 25 4.57 -8.14 -10.89
C ILE A 25 4.21 -6.65 -10.87
N THR A 26 3.35 -6.20 -11.79
CA THR A 26 2.90 -4.80 -11.85
C THR A 26 2.23 -4.37 -10.55
N ILE A 27 1.32 -5.20 -10.01
CA ILE A 27 0.64 -4.90 -8.74
C ILE A 27 1.64 -4.81 -7.58
N GLN A 28 2.58 -5.75 -7.49
CA GLN A 28 3.60 -5.73 -6.43
C GLN A 28 4.52 -4.50 -6.53
N THR A 29 4.94 -4.17 -7.75
CA THR A 29 5.79 -3.00 -8.02
C THR A 29 5.09 -1.70 -7.62
N ASN A 30 3.83 -1.53 -8.01
CA ASN A 30 3.05 -0.35 -7.63
C ASN A 30 2.84 -0.25 -6.12
N LYS A 31 2.52 -1.36 -5.43
CA LYS A 31 2.43 -1.36 -3.96
C LYS A 31 3.74 -0.89 -3.31
N PHE A 32 4.89 -1.30 -3.84
CA PHE A 32 6.20 -0.87 -3.35
C PHE A 32 6.47 0.61 -3.63
N ILE A 33 6.18 1.10 -4.84
CA ILE A 33 6.35 2.51 -5.21
C ILE A 33 5.53 3.41 -4.29
N TYR A 34 4.25 3.08 -4.07
CA TYR A 34 3.37 3.87 -3.21
C TYR A 34 3.84 3.84 -1.75
N LYS A 35 4.24 2.67 -1.24
CA LYS A 35 4.86 2.54 0.08
C LYS A 35 6.06 3.48 0.22
N ASN A 36 6.95 3.50 -0.77
CA ASN A 36 8.17 4.30 -0.71
C ASN A 36 7.88 5.80 -0.78
N ARG A 37 6.90 6.22 -1.60
CA ARG A 37 6.44 7.61 -1.66
C ARG A 37 5.92 8.09 -0.30
N VAL A 38 5.03 7.32 0.32
CA VAL A 38 4.50 7.67 1.65
C VAL A 38 5.59 7.62 2.71
N SER A 39 6.50 6.65 2.66
CA SER A 39 7.63 6.59 3.58
C SER A 39 8.54 7.83 3.47
N ASN A 40 8.81 8.30 2.24
CA ASN A 40 9.61 9.49 2.03
C ASN A 40 8.86 10.74 2.50
N TYR A 41 7.59 10.89 2.16
CA TYR A 41 6.76 12.00 2.64
C TYR A 41 6.77 12.11 4.16
N LEU A 42 6.52 11.01 4.88
CA LEU A 42 6.48 11.03 6.34
C LEU A 42 7.83 11.41 6.97
N VAL A 43 8.94 10.92 6.41
CA VAL A 43 10.27 11.12 7.00
C VAL A 43 10.92 12.44 6.55
N GLU A 44 10.84 12.75 5.27
CA GLU A 44 11.54 13.88 4.65
C GLU A 44 10.70 15.16 4.71
N GLU A 45 9.38 15.07 4.56
CA GLU A 45 8.50 16.25 4.52
C GLU A 45 7.84 16.52 5.88
N GLU A 46 7.26 15.50 6.52
CA GLU A 46 6.62 15.65 7.84
C GLU A 46 7.62 15.53 9.02
N GLY A 47 8.86 15.10 8.75
CA GLY A 47 9.91 15.02 9.77
C GLY A 47 9.69 13.94 10.84
N ILE A 48 8.86 12.93 10.56
CA ILE A 48 8.59 11.81 11.46
C ILE A 48 9.80 10.87 11.49
N ASP A 49 10.24 10.47 12.68
CA ASP A 49 11.31 9.49 12.81
C ASP A 49 10.85 8.13 12.27
N ARG A 50 11.73 7.46 11.52
CA ARG A 50 11.48 6.09 11.05
C ARG A 50 11.21 5.14 12.21
N ASP A 51 11.84 5.39 13.36
CA ASP A 51 11.64 4.58 14.55
C ASP A 51 10.27 4.81 15.21
N ASP A 52 9.53 5.86 14.89
CA ASP A 52 8.16 6.08 15.36
C ASP A 52 7.12 5.36 14.51
N ILE A 53 7.51 4.87 13.33
CA ILE A 53 6.63 4.17 12.40
C ILE A 53 6.69 2.66 12.68
N GLU A 54 5.56 2.09 13.11
CA GLU A 54 5.44 0.65 13.36
C GLU A 54 5.36 -0.12 12.04
N SER A 55 4.54 0.34 11.10
CA SER A 55 4.46 -0.32 9.79
C SER A 55 3.99 0.59 8.66
N ILE A 56 4.51 0.36 7.46
CA ILE A 56 4.07 0.99 6.20
C ILE A 56 3.78 -0.10 5.18
N LYS A 57 2.51 -0.23 4.76
CA LYS A 57 2.03 -1.31 3.89
C LYS A 57 1.31 -0.73 2.68
N GLY A 58 1.92 -0.87 1.49
CA GLY A 58 1.23 -0.63 0.23
C GLY A 58 0.13 -1.67 -0.01
N LYS A 59 -1.06 -1.21 -0.36
CA LYS A 59 -2.24 -2.02 -0.65
C LYS A 59 -2.72 -1.74 -2.07
N TRP A 60 -3.37 -2.75 -2.64
CA TRP A 60 -4.08 -2.64 -3.90
C TRP A 60 -5.53 -3.06 -3.66
N GLY A 61 -6.48 -2.33 -4.23
CA GLY A 61 -7.90 -2.59 -4.12
C GLY A 61 -8.67 -2.13 -5.36
N PHE A 62 -9.94 -2.50 -5.41
CA PHE A 62 -10.85 -2.17 -6.51
C PHE A 62 -11.50 -0.78 -6.39
N LYS A 63 -11.39 -0.14 -5.23
CA LYS A 63 -11.88 1.25 -5.01
C LYS A 63 -10.86 2.25 -5.54
N LEU A 64 -11.30 3.46 -5.87
CA LEU A 64 -10.41 4.57 -6.24
C LEU A 64 -9.97 5.33 -4.98
N PRO A 65 -8.66 5.65 -4.84
CA PRO A 65 -7.53 5.20 -5.66
C PRO A 65 -7.24 3.70 -5.50
N SER A 66 -6.89 3.01 -6.59
CA SER A 66 -6.64 1.56 -6.57
C SER A 66 -5.43 1.16 -5.74
N TYR A 67 -4.51 2.10 -5.50
CA TYR A 67 -3.36 1.90 -4.64
C TYR A 67 -3.37 2.94 -3.52
N TYR A 68 -3.16 2.46 -2.30
CA TYR A 68 -3.12 3.26 -1.09
C TYR A 68 -2.13 2.64 -0.11
N VAL A 69 -1.74 3.40 0.90
CA VAL A 69 -0.79 2.93 1.91
C VAL A 69 -1.46 2.98 3.27
N ILE A 70 -1.30 1.90 4.03
CA ILE A 70 -1.68 1.86 5.43
C ILE A 70 -0.42 2.08 6.26
N VAL A 71 -0.49 3.06 7.16
CA VAL A 71 0.56 3.42 8.10
C VAL A 71 0.04 3.18 9.52
N THR A 72 0.87 2.56 10.35
CA THR A 72 0.62 2.41 11.78
C THR A 72 1.82 3.01 12.50
N PHE A 73 1.57 3.84 13.50
CA PHE A 73 2.61 4.45 14.33
C PHE A 73 2.74 3.72 15.66
N LYS A 74 3.93 3.73 16.27
CA LYS A 74 4.20 3.03 17.53
C LYS A 74 3.45 3.62 18.73
N ASN A 75 3.19 4.92 18.70
CA ASN A 75 2.43 5.62 19.73
C ASN A 75 0.91 5.34 19.64
N GLU A 76 0.42 4.84 18.49
CA GLU A 76 -0.99 4.55 18.22
C GLU A 76 -1.14 3.22 17.43
N PRO A 77 -0.68 2.09 17.97
CA PRO A 77 -0.66 0.80 17.27
C PRO A 77 -2.06 0.27 16.91
N GLN A 78 -3.10 0.82 17.53
CA GLN A 78 -4.50 0.49 17.32
C GLN A 78 -5.17 1.27 16.18
N VAL A 79 -4.43 2.17 15.53
CA VAL A 79 -4.92 3.04 14.46
C VAL A 79 -4.19 2.74 13.15
N GLU A 80 -4.96 2.48 12.10
CA GLU A 80 -4.48 2.32 10.73
C GLU A 80 -4.78 3.61 9.94
N TYR A 81 -3.76 4.39 9.64
CA TYR A 81 -3.88 5.60 8.84
C TYR A 81 -3.75 5.31 7.35
N ILE A 82 -4.68 5.84 6.57
CA ILE A 82 -4.78 5.57 5.13
C ILE A 82 -4.25 6.78 4.37
N TYR A 83 -3.18 6.57 3.60
CA TYR A 83 -2.53 7.57 2.78
C TYR A 83 -2.72 7.28 1.29
N PHE A 84 -2.93 8.34 0.52
CA PHE A 84 -2.90 8.31 -0.94
C PHE A 84 -1.66 9.03 -1.45
N ALA A 85 -1.14 8.55 -2.58
CA ALA A 85 0.05 9.09 -3.24
C ALA A 85 -0.24 9.30 -4.74
N GLN A 86 -1.14 10.23 -5.05
CA GLN A 86 -1.62 10.53 -6.40
C GLN A 86 -1.00 11.83 -6.92
N ASP A 87 -0.73 11.89 -8.24
CA ASP A 87 -0.39 13.13 -8.96
C ASP A 87 0.70 14.01 -8.30
N ASN A 88 1.75 13.34 -7.79
CA ASN A 88 2.90 13.91 -7.07
C ASN A 88 2.59 14.49 -5.68
N ASP A 89 1.39 14.30 -5.16
CA ASP A 89 1.04 14.66 -3.80
C ASP A 89 0.87 13.41 -2.93
N VAL A 90 1.19 13.55 -1.65
CA VAL A 90 0.94 12.53 -0.63
C VAL A 90 0.10 13.17 0.47
N PHE A 91 -1.02 12.54 0.80
CA PHE A 91 -1.90 13.04 1.85
C PHE A 91 -2.58 11.91 2.59
N GLN A 92 -2.87 12.16 3.86
CA GLN A 92 -3.71 11.29 4.66
C GLN A 92 -5.17 11.49 4.25
N SER A 93 -5.84 10.40 3.88
CA SER A 93 -7.24 10.42 3.46
C SER A 93 -8.20 10.01 4.56
N ASN A 94 -7.82 9.05 5.41
CA ASN A 94 -8.70 8.55 6.46
C ASN A 94 -7.90 7.78 7.54
N TYR A 95 -8.60 7.29 8.55
CA TYR A 95 -8.10 6.35 9.54
C TYR A 95 -9.10 5.20 9.75
N LYS A 96 -8.63 4.13 10.37
CA LYS A 96 -9.46 3.01 10.81
C LYS A 96 -8.93 2.48 12.14
N LEU A 97 -9.84 2.30 13.10
CA LEU A 97 -9.52 1.61 14.35
C LEU A 97 -9.54 0.09 14.13
N ASN A 98 -8.55 -0.61 14.68
CA ASN A 98 -8.60 -2.06 14.79
C ASN A 98 -9.60 -2.50 15.89
N GLU A 99 -9.80 -3.81 16.05
CA GLU A 99 -10.76 -4.33 17.03
C GLU A 99 -10.48 -3.88 18.48
N GLN A 100 -9.21 -3.70 18.82
CA GLN A 100 -8.81 -3.26 20.15
C GLN A 100 -9.14 -1.77 20.37
N GLY A 101 -8.76 -0.90 19.42
CA GLY A 101 -9.08 0.53 19.50
C GLY A 101 -10.59 0.80 19.51
N GLN A 102 -11.39 -0.02 18.82
CA GLN A 102 -12.85 0.05 18.89
C GLN A 102 -13.39 -0.35 20.27
N LYS A 103 -12.84 -1.39 20.90
CA LYS A 103 -13.24 -1.84 22.25
C LYS A 103 -12.85 -0.84 23.34
N GLU A 104 -11.71 -0.18 23.17
CA GLU A 104 -11.21 0.87 24.06
C GLU A 104 -12.02 2.17 23.93
N GLY A 105 -12.87 2.28 22.90
CA GLY A 105 -13.74 3.44 22.69
C GLY A 105 -12.96 4.69 22.27
N ILE A 106 -11.80 4.50 21.60
CA ILE A 106 -10.97 5.60 21.10
C ILE A 106 -11.80 6.44 20.14
N LYS A 107 -11.72 7.75 20.34
CA LYS A 107 -12.39 8.73 19.50
C LYS A 107 -11.38 9.44 18.61
N GLU A 108 -11.90 10.11 17.60
CA GLU A 108 -11.10 10.91 16.69
C GLU A 108 -10.29 12.00 17.40
N GLU A 109 -10.87 12.61 18.44
CA GLU A 109 -10.23 13.63 19.28
C GLU A 109 -8.98 13.14 20.03
N ASP A 110 -8.84 11.81 20.19
CA ASP A 110 -7.70 11.19 20.85
C ASP A 110 -6.53 10.93 19.89
N LEU A 111 -6.75 11.05 18.57
CA LEU A 111 -5.81 10.66 17.53
C LEU A 111 -4.71 11.71 17.33
N LYS A 112 -3.47 11.36 17.69
CA LYS A 112 -2.30 12.24 17.66
C LYS A 112 -1.71 12.40 16.27
N ASN A 113 -1.77 11.36 15.45
CA ASN A 113 -1.23 11.37 14.08
C ASN A 113 -2.33 11.60 13.02
N LEU A 114 -3.51 12.12 13.41
CA LEU A 114 -4.58 12.44 12.48
C LEU A 114 -4.33 13.81 11.83
N ASN A 115 -4.02 13.81 10.53
CA ASN A 115 -3.86 15.04 9.74
C ASN A 115 -4.50 14.90 8.34
N PRO A 116 -5.83 14.71 8.25
CA PRO A 116 -6.51 14.59 6.97
C PRO A 116 -6.39 15.90 6.19
N ARG A 117 -5.93 15.80 4.95
CA ARG A 117 -6.05 16.90 3.99
C ARG A 117 -7.46 16.78 3.41
N TYR A 118 -8.37 17.62 3.92
CA TYR A 118 -9.79 17.80 3.56
C TYR A 118 -10.82 16.89 4.25
#